data_AF-A0A382WZ71-F1
#
_entry.id   AF-A0A382WZ71-F1
#
_cell.length_a   1.000
_cell.length_b   1.000
_cell.length_c   1.000
_cell.angle_alpha   90.00
_cell.angle_beta   90.00
_cell.angle_gamma   90.00
#
_symmetry.space_group_name_H-M   'P 1'
#
loop_
_entity.id
_entity.type
_entity.pdbx_description
1 polymer ?
#
loop_
_entity_poly.entity_id
_entity_poly.type
_entity_poly.pdbx_seq_one_letter_code
_entity_poly.pdbx_strand_id
1 'polypeptide(L)' 'MESKMICPICSKKLEGAEKYAPATVYHAECLHKAMEPIRTKTLEFRQEKKKQ' A
#
# COMPACT_ATOMS: atom_id res chain seq x y z
N MET A 1 -9.38 -9.76 -23.99
CA MET A 1 -8.18 -9.40 -23.20
C MET A 1 -8.60 -9.42 -21.74
N GLU A 2 -8.30 -10.49 -21.00
CA GLU A 2 -8.50 -10.50 -19.55
C GLU A 2 -7.56 -9.45 -18.94
N SER A 3 -8.15 -8.37 -18.43
CA SER A 3 -7.43 -7.34 -17.68
C SER A 3 -7.01 -7.95 -16.34
N LYS A 4 -5.91 -8.71 -16.36
CA LYS A 4 -5.27 -9.20 -15.13
C LYS A 4 -4.86 -7.98 -14.32
N MET A 5 -5.68 -7.60 -13.35
CA MET A 5 -5.34 -6.59 -12.35
C MET A 5 -4.16 -7.15 -11.55
N ILE A 6 -2.98 -6.60 -11.79
CA ILE A 6 -1.72 -7.03 -11.18
C ILE A 6 -1.36 -6.02 -10.10
N CYS A 7 -0.95 -6.50 -8.92
CA CYS A 7 -0.43 -5.61 -7.89
C CYS A 7 0.89 -4.97 -8.35
N PRO A 8 1.01 -3.63 -8.36
CA PRO A 8 2.22 -2.95 -8.83
C PRO A 8 3.48 -3.22 -8.01
N ILE A 9 3.33 -3.74 -6.78
CA ILE A 9 4.46 -3.91 -5.84
C ILE A 9 5.06 -5.32 -5.95
N CYS A 10 4.22 -6.35 -6.05
CA CYS A 10 4.67 -7.75 -6.04
C CYS A 10 4.42 -8.48 -7.37
N SER A 11 3.84 -7.80 -8.36
CA SER A 11 3.48 -8.33 -9.67
C SER A 11 2.58 -9.58 -9.64
N LYS A 12 1.92 -9.87 -8.50
CA LYS A 12 0.97 -10.96 -8.36
C LYS A 12 -0.43 -10.53 -8.78
N LYS A 13 -1.24 -11.50 -9.21
CA LYS A 13 -2.66 -11.31 -9.57
C LYS A 13 -3.46 -10.83 -8.34
N LEU A 14 -4.33 -9.85 -8.57
CA LEU A 14 -5.34 -9.40 -7.63
C LEU A 14 -6.69 -9.97 -8.05
N GLU A 15 -7.13 -11.02 -7.35
CA GLU A 15 -8.39 -11.67 -7.66
C GLU A 15 -9.57 -10.79 -7.25
N GLY A 16 -10.57 -10.67 -8.14
CA GLY A 16 -11.74 -9.83 -7.91
C GLY A 16 -11.46 -8.33 -7.93
N ALA A 17 -10.28 -7.89 -8.39
CA ALA A 17 -9.97 -6.46 -8.50
C ALA A 17 -10.67 -5.77 -9.69
N GLU A 18 -11.22 -6.53 -10.63
CA GLU A 18 -11.90 -6.04 -11.83
C GLU A 18 -13.08 -5.10 -11.51
N LYS A 19 -13.81 -5.37 -10.42
CA LYS A 19 -14.93 -4.52 -9.96
C LYS A 19 -14.50 -3.14 -9.47
N TYR A 20 -13.20 -2.94 -9.25
CA TYR A 20 -12.64 -1.66 -8.81
C TYR A 20 -11.99 -0.87 -9.95
N ALA A 21 -12.09 -1.32 -11.21
CA ALA A 21 -11.66 -0.52 -12.35
C ALA A 21 -12.39 0.84 -12.36
N PRO A 22 -11.71 1.97 -12.61
CA PRO A 22 -10.32 2.14 -13.06
C PRO A 22 -9.28 2.34 -11.93
N ALA A 23 -9.63 2.10 -10.66
CA ALA A 23 -8.74 2.35 -9.54
C ALA A 23 -7.52 1.42 -9.54
N THR A 24 -6.39 1.95 -9.05
CA THR A 24 -5.20 1.14 -8.81
C THR A 24 -5.38 0.34 -7.52
N VAL A 25 -5.37 -0.99 -7.64
CA VAL A 25 -5.53 -1.89 -6.51
C VAL A 25 -4.17 -2.47 -6.11
N TYR A 26 -3.96 -2.64 -4.80
CA TYR A 26 -2.75 -3.20 -4.22
C TYR A 26 -3.11 -4.32 -3.25
N HIS A 27 -2.22 -5.31 -3.04
CA HIS A 27 -2.35 -6.20 -1.89
C HIS A 27 -2.15 -5.39 -0.61
N ALA A 28 -2.99 -5.65 0.40
CA ALA A 28 -2.94 -4.95 1.68
C ALA A 28 -1.55 -5.04 2.33
N GLU A 29 -0.93 -6.23 2.31
CA GLU A 29 0.42 -6.44 2.85
C GLU A 29 1.49 -5.65 2.11
N CYS A 30 1.41 -5.60 0.77
CA CYS A 30 2.34 -4.84 -0.05
C CYS A 30 2.25 -3.34 0.25
N LEU A 31 1.03 -2.81 0.34
CA LEU A 31 0.81 -1.42 0.69
C LEU A 31 1.31 -1.12 2.11
N HIS A 32 1.05 -2.02 3.05
CA HIS A 32 1.50 -1.88 4.43
C HIS A 32 3.02 -1.81 4.56
N LYS A 33 3.75 -2.71 3.87
CA LYS A 33 5.22 -2.71 3.82
C LYS A 33 5.76 -1.45 3.15
N ALA A 34 5.16 -1.02 2.05
CA ALA A 34 5.58 0.20 1.35
C ALA A 34 5.39 1.47 2.22
N MET A 35 4.39 1.46 3.10
CA MET A 35 4.11 2.57 4.02
C MET A 35 4.91 2.52 5.33
N GLU A 36 5.57 1.40 5.64
CA GLU A 36 6.37 1.23 6.86
C GLU A 36 7.36 2.39 7.12
N PRO A 37 8.22 2.82 6.17
CA PRO A 37 9.14 3.92 6.42
C PRO A 37 8.44 5.26 6.73
N ILE A 38 7.27 5.51 6.13
CA ILE A 38 6.48 6.72 6.39
C ILE A 38 5.90 6.66 7.80
N ARG A 39 5.40 5.49 8.22
CA ARG A 39 4.86 5.29 9.57
C ARG A 39 5.95 5.46 10.63
N THR A 40 7.13 4.89 10.42
CA THR A 40 8.27 5.04 11.33
C THR A 40 8.63 6.51 11.50
N LYS A 41 8.83 7.24 10.39
CA LYS A 41 9.12 8.69 10.44
C LYS A 41 8.02 9.50 11.12
N THR A 42 6.76 9.14 10.88
CA THR A 42 5.61 9.81 11.52
C THR A 42 5.60 9.56 13.04
N LEU A 43 5.93 8.35 13.48
CA LEU A 43 6.03 7.99 14.90
C LEU A 43 7.22 8.71 15.57
N GLU A 44 8.38 8.76 14.92
CA GLU A 44 9.56 9.49 15.40
C GLU A 44 9.23 10.98 15.62
N PHE A 45 8.65 11.65 14.61
CA PHE A 45 8.25 13.04 14.72
C PHE A 45 7.22 13.29 15.84
N ARG A 46 6.28 12.36 16.05
CA ARG A 46 5.30 12.45 17.14
C ARG A 46 5.96 12.30 18.51
N GLN A 47 6.99 11.46 18.63
CA GLN A 47 7.73 11.30 19.89
C GLN A 47 8.58 12.53 20.20
N GLU A 48 9.24 13.12 19.20
CA GLU A 48 9.99 14.37 19.38
C GLU A 48 9.08 15.51 19.84
N LYS A 49 7.89 15.65 19.25
CA LYS A 49 6.89 16.65 19.67
C LYS A 49 6.31 16.43 21.06
N LYS A 50 6.40 15.24 21.63
CA LYS A 50 5.96 14.95 23.01
C LYS A 50 7.04 15.23 24.05
N LYS A 51 8.30 15.41 23.64
CA LYS A 51 9.44 15.69 24.51
C LYS A 51 9.77 17.19 24.65
N GLN A 52 9.20 18.05 23.81
CA GLN A 52 9.17 19.51 24.00
C GLN A 52 7.95 19.89 24.84
#